data_AF-A0A8J2T3W9-F1
#
_entry.id   AF-A0A8J2T3W9-F1
#
_cell.length_a   1.000
_cell.length_b   1.000
_cell.length_c   1.000
_cell.angle_alpha   90.00
_cell.angle_beta   90.00
_cell.angle_gamma   90.00
#
_symmetry.space_group_name_H-M   'P 1'
#
loop_
_entity.id
_entity.type
_entity.pdbx_description
1 polymer ?
#
loop_
_entity_poly.entity_id
_entity_poly.type
_entity_poly.pdbx_seq_one_letter_code
_entity_poly.pdbx_strand_id
1 'polypeptide(L)'
;MSATTTQTENVTQLQLNAQPIRHALSDVVKTDDWSDFKFTPIRESTVSRAMTRRYFQDLDKHAVSDVVIIGAGSSGLSAAYVICKNRPDLTVTCVEANVSPGGGAWLGGQLFSAMIMRKPAHLFLEELGLPFEDEGDYVVVKHAALFTSTVLSKVLQFPNFKLFNATAVEDLVTRPAGPNGEVSAAGVVTNWTLVTMAHDLQSCMDPNVIELAGYKEDGTRDPSKKHGVILSTTGHDGPFGAFSAKRIVDIDNTNKLKGMKGLDMNNAEADVVKNSGAYDNVGSVYFAGMEVAELSGCNRMGPTFGAMAVSGIKAAEEILKHFAE
;
A
#
# COMPACT_ATOMS: atom_id res chain seq x y z
N MET A 1 61.01 -68.47 -9.02
CA MET A 1 61.00 -66.99 -9.12
C MET A 1 59.68 -66.56 -9.71
N SER A 2 58.78 -66.02 -8.89
CA SER A 2 57.65 -65.21 -9.35
C SER A 2 57.26 -64.32 -8.17
N ALA A 3 57.63 -63.04 -8.26
CA ALA A 3 57.27 -62.02 -7.29
C ALA A 3 55.99 -61.37 -7.79
N THR A 4 54.89 -61.55 -7.06
CA THR A 4 53.62 -60.89 -7.34
C THR A 4 53.69 -59.48 -6.77
N THR A 5 53.82 -58.48 -7.63
CA THR A 5 53.77 -57.06 -7.26
C THR A 5 52.31 -56.60 -7.25
N THR A 6 51.75 -56.36 -6.07
CA THR A 6 50.44 -55.72 -5.93
C THR A 6 50.61 -54.21 -6.16
N GLN A 7 50.11 -53.70 -7.27
CA GLN A 7 49.97 -52.26 -7.48
C GLN A 7 48.76 -51.77 -6.69
N THR A 8 49.00 -50.94 -5.70
CA THR A 8 47.96 -50.17 -5.02
C THR A 8 47.54 -49.02 -5.93
N GLU A 9 46.32 -49.06 -6.44
CA GLU A 9 45.70 -47.93 -7.15
C GLU A 9 45.61 -46.73 -6.19
N ASN A 10 46.23 -45.62 -6.57
CA ASN A 10 46.07 -44.34 -5.89
C ASN A 10 44.63 -43.87 -6.11
N VAL A 11 43.80 -44.00 -5.08
CA VAL A 11 42.49 -43.35 -5.02
C VAL A 11 42.73 -41.84 -4.98
N THR A 12 42.57 -41.19 -6.12
CA THR A 12 42.57 -39.72 -6.23
C THR A 12 41.41 -39.20 -5.40
N GLN A 13 41.70 -38.72 -4.19
CA GLN A 13 40.75 -37.97 -3.37
C GLN A 13 40.36 -36.71 -4.14
N LEU A 14 39.13 -36.68 -4.66
CA LEU A 14 38.49 -35.47 -5.18
C LEU A 14 38.41 -34.46 -4.03
N GLN A 15 39.40 -33.57 -3.93
CA GLN A 15 39.31 -32.38 -3.09
C GLN A 15 38.22 -31.47 -3.69
N LEU A 16 37.02 -31.59 -3.15
CA LEU A 16 35.98 -30.58 -3.31
C LEU A 16 36.51 -29.28 -2.69
N ASN A 17 36.95 -28.36 -3.54
CA ASN A 17 37.20 -26.96 -3.19
C ASN A 17 35.86 -26.30 -2.80
N ALA A 18 35.34 -26.63 -1.62
CA ALA A 18 34.23 -25.90 -1.04
C ALA A 18 34.76 -24.54 -0.57
N GLN A 19 34.30 -23.46 -1.22
CA GLN A 19 34.58 -22.12 -0.75
C GLN A 19 34.04 -21.96 0.68
N PRO A 20 34.74 -21.25 1.58
CA PRO A 20 34.24 -21.00 2.93
C PRO A 20 32.87 -20.32 2.87
N ILE A 21 31.90 -20.85 3.61
CA ILE A 21 30.58 -20.24 3.71
C ILE A 21 30.73 -18.90 4.42
N ARG A 22 30.52 -17.80 3.68
CA ARG A 22 30.59 -16.41 4.18
C ARG A 22 29.18 -15.84 4.27
N HIS A 23 28.88 -15.20 5.40
CA HIS A 23 27.64 -14.49 5.67
C HIS A 23 27.93 -13.26 6.56
N ALA A 24 26.90 -12.45 6.82
CA ALA A 24 27.01 -11.18 7.55
C ALA A 24 27.60 -11.30 8.98
N LEU A 25 27.69 -12.51 9.53
CA LEU A 25 28.18 -12.78 10.89
C LEU A 25 29.48 -13.60 10.91
N SER A 26 30.08 -13.95 9.77
CA SER A 26 31.30 -14.79 9.72
C SER A 26 32.52 -14.14 10.40
N ASP A 27 32.50 -12.82 10.56
CA ASP A 27 33.57 -12.12 11.28
C ASP A 27 33.35 -12.10 12.80
N VAL A 28 32.12 -12.37 13.28
CA VAL A 28 31.74 -12.32 14.70
C VAL A 28 31.60 -13.73 15.29
N VAL A 29 31.04 -14.68 14.54
CA VAL A 29 30.86 -16.08 14.93
C VAL A 29 32.01 -16.88 14.34
N LYS A 30 32.79 -17.53 15.21
CA LYS A 30 34.01 -18.26 14.86
C LYS A 30 33.88 -19.76 15.05
N THR A 31 32.91 -20.22 15.82
CA THR A 31 32.69 -21.65 16.01
C THR A 31 31.61 -22.15 15.06
N ASP A 32 31.79 -23.36 14.55
CA ASP A 32 30.82 -23.99 13.63
C ASP A 32 29.45 -24.23 14.30
N ASP A 33 29.44 -24.39 15.64
CA ASP A 33 28.23 -24.61 16.45
C ASP A 33 27.61 -23.31 16.99
N TRP A 34 28.21 -22.14 16.71
CA TRP A 34 27.78 -20.82 17.16
C TRP A 34 27.77 -20.62 18.69
N SER A 35 28.46 -21.47 19.44
CA SER A 35 28.55 -21.35 20.90
C SER A 35 29.20 -20.05 21.39
N ASP A 36 29.95 -19.35 20.52
CA ASP A 36 30.53 -18.02 20.79
C ASP A 36 29.59 -16.84 20.49
N PHE A 37 28.42 -17.09 19.89
CA PHE A 37 27.44 -16.06 19.60
C PHE A 37 26.75 -15.53 20.87
N LYS A 38 26.58 -14.21 20.95
CA LYS A 38 25.75 -13.57 21.98
C LYS A 38 25.15 -12.26 21.49
N PHE A 39 23.90 -12.01 21.83
CA PHE A 39 23.34 -10.66 21.82
C PHE A 39 23.85 -9.86 23.01
N THR A 40 23.79 -8.54 22.90
CA THR A 40 23.94 -7.66 24.07
C THR A 40 22.71 -7.81 24.98
N PRO A 41 22.86 -7.87 26.33
CA PRO A 41 21.72 -7.95 27.24
C PRO A 41 20.72 -6.79 27.07
N ILE A 42 19.44 -7.07 27.26
CA ILE A 42 18.35 -6.07 27.15
C ILE A 42 17.26 -6.35 28.21
N ARG A 43 16.49 -5.32 28.58
CA ARG A 43 15.31 -5.42 29.46
C ARG A 43 14.03 -5.27 28.65
N GLU A 44 12.99 -6.02 29.00
CA GLU A 44 11.69 -6.05 28.30
C GLU A 44 11.05 -4.65 28.21
N SER A 45 11.10 -3.89 29.32
CA SER A 45 10.54 -2.52 29.36
C SER A 45 11.26 -1.55 28.40
N THR A 46 12.52 -1.82 28.03
CA THR A 46 13.23 -1.02 27.03
C THR A 46 12.60 -1.19 25.66
N VAL A 47 12.21 -2.42 25.30
CA VAL A 47 11.55 -2.74 24.03
C VAL A 47 10.14 -2.16 23.99
N SER A 48 9.35 -2.36 25.05
CA SER A 48 7.99 -1.79 25.15
C SER A 48 8.00 -0.26 24.98
N ARG A 49 8.86 0.45 25.72
CA ARG A 49 9.00 1.91 25.63
C ARG A 49 9.51 2.36 24.25
N ALA A 50 10.38 1.60 23.62
CA ALA A 50 10.92 1.95 22.31
C ALA A 50 9.84 1.93 21.21
N MET A 51 8.92 0.95 21.27
CA MET A 51 7.82 0.84 20.33
C MET A 51 6.73 1.86 20.63
N THR A 52 6.24 1.95 21.87
CA THR A 52 5.13 2.85 22.21
C THR A 52 5.51 4.31 22.00
N ARG A 53 6.72 4.72 22.38
CA ARG A 53 7.18 6.10 22.13
C ARG A 53 7.08 6.49 20.65
N ARG A 54 7.49 5.60 19.75
CA ARG A 54 7.46 5.87 18.30
C ARG A 54 6.04 5.84 17.76
N TYR A 55 5.24 4.84 18.13
CA TYR A 55 3.87 4.73 17.65
C TYR A 55 3.02 5.93 18.08
N PHE A 56 3.18 6.42 19.31
CA PHE A 56 2.47 7.61 19.79
C PHE A 56 3.02 8.92 19.21
N GLN A 57 4.31 8.99 18.86
CA GLN A 57 4.84 10.10 18.06
C GLN A 57 4.22 10.12 16.65
N ASP A 58 4.02 8.95 16.05
CA ASP A 58 3.33 8.85 14.76
C ASP A 58 1.86 9.26 14.90
N LEU A 59 1.15 8.80 15.94
CA LEU A 59 -0.24 9.21 16.20
C LEU A 59 -0.38 10.73 16.39
N ASP A 60 0.53 11.35 17.13
CA ASP A 60 0.55 12.80 17.33
C ASP A 60 0.81 13.56 16.03
N LYS A 61 1.88 13.19 15.30
CA LYS A 61 2.24 13.83 14.03
C LYS A 61 1.15 13.67 12.96
N HIS A 62 0.53 12.49 12.88
CA HIS A 62 -0.43 12.15 11.82
C HIS A 62 -1.89 12.36 12.21
N ALA A 63 -2.17 12.89 13.42
CA ALA A 63 -3.51 13.34 13.79
C ALA A 63 -4.07 14.40 12.84
N VAL A 64 -3.18 15.19 12.20
CA VAL A 64 -3.48 16.05 11.05
C VAL A 64 -2.58 15.64 9.89
N SER A 65 -3.16 15.35 8.73
CA SER A 65 -2.44 14.87 7.54
C SER A 65 -2.79 15.64 6.28
N ASP A 66 -1.82 15.87 5.39
CA ASP A 66 -2.09 16.51 4.09
C ASP A 66 -2.78 15.53 3.14
N VAL A 67 -2.30 14.28 3.10
CA VAL A 67 -2.90 13.21 2.27
C VAL A 67 -3.18 12.00 3.14
N VAL A 68 -4.42 11.51 3.10
CA VAL A 68 -4.79 10.23 3.70
C VAL A 68 -5.10 9.22 2.59
N ILE A 69 -4.37 8.11 2.54
CA ILE A 69 -4.58 7.01 1.60
C ILE A 69 -5.26 5.85 2.31
N ILE A 70 -6.45 5.43 1.86
CA ILE A 70 -7.21 4.33 2.44
C ILE A 70 -6.97 3.06 1.61
N GLY A 71 -6.28 2.08 2.19
CA GLY A 71 -5.91 0.81 1.56
C GLY A 71 -4.52 0.87 0.92
N ALA A 72 -3.58 0.06 1.42
CA ALA A 72 -2.23 -0.11 0.92
C ALA A 72 -2.13 -1.22 -0.14
N GLY A 73 -3.08 -1.23 -1.09
CA GLY A 73 -3.05 -2.11 -2.26
C GLY A 73 -2.09 -1.62 -3.35
N SER A 74 -2.05 -2.29 -4.50
CA SER A 74 -1.18 -1.90 -5.61
C SER A 74 -1.42 -0.47 -6.11
N SER A 75 -2.68 -0.02 -6.22
CA SER A 75 -3.00 1.36 -6.61
C SER A 75 -2.62 2.38 -5.54
N GLY A 76 -2.96 2.13 -4.28
CA GLY A 76 -2.63 3.01 -3.15
C GLY A 76 -1.13 3.17 -2.95
N LEU A 77 -0.36 2.08 -3.00
CA LEU A 77 1.11 2.12 -2.90
C LEU A 77 1.76 2.81 -4.11
N SER A 78 1.22 2.62 -5.32
CA SER A 78 1.71 3.33 -6.51
C SER A 78 1.47 4.83 -6.41
N ALA A 79 0.29 5.24 -5.95
CA ALA A 79 -0.01 6.64 -5.68
C ALA A 79 0.89 7.23 -4.59
N ALA A 80 1.05 6.52 -3.46
CA ALA A 80 1.92 6.93 -2.36
C ALA A 80 3.36 7.16 -2.84
N TYR A 81 3.89 6.25 -3.68
CA TYR A 81 5.22 6.39 -4.24
C TYR A 81 5.38 7.70 -5.03
N VAL A 82 4.43 8.00 -5.92
CA VAL A 82 4.47 9.22 -6.74
C VAL A 82 4.31 10.48 -5.89
N ILE A 83 3.36 10.49 -4.95
CA ILE A 83 3.10 11.64 -4.07
C ILE A 83 4.33 11.94 -3.21
N CYS A 84 4.81 10.95 -2.44
CA CYS A 84 5.93 11.14 -1.51
C CYS A 84 7.23 11.51 -2.22
N LYS A 85 7.48 10.93 -3.40
CA LYS A 85 8.66 11.25 -4.22
C LYS A 85 8.65 12.72 -4.68
N ASN A 86 7.51 13.24 -5.10
CA ASN A 86 7.41 14.58 -5.69
C ASN A 86 7.18 15.68 -4.65
N ARG A 87 6.58 15.35 -3.50
CA ARG A 87 6.30 16.29 -2.42
C ARG A 87 6.74 15.75 -1.06
N PRO A 88 8.06 15.75 -0.76
CA PRO A 88 8.61 15.30 0.52
C PRO A 88 8.16 16.15 1.72
N ASP A 89 7.57 17.32 1.47
CA ASP A 89 7.03 18.25 2.46
C ASP A 89 5.63 17.88 2.95
N LEU A 90 4.85 17.12 2.15
CA LEU A 90 3.49 16.72 2.53
C LEU A 90 3.51 15.54 3.49
N THR A 91 2.68 15.59 4.52
CA THR A 91 2.44 14.48 5.44
C THR A 91 1.48 13.48 4.82
N VAL A 92 1.96 12.28 4.50
CA VAL A 92 1.18 11.22 3.84
C VAL A 92 0.92 10.07 4.81
N THR A 93 -0.35 9.84 5.10
CA THR A 93 -0.82 8.82 6.04
C THR A 93 -1.58 7.73 5.29
N CYS A 94 -1.10 6.50 5.36
CA CYS A 94 -1.78 5.35 4.76
C CYS A 94 -2.39 4.48 5.85
N VAL A 95 -3.70 4.22 5.74
CA VAL A 95 -4.46 3.37 6.65
C VAL A 95 -4.77 2.05 5.93
N GLU A 96 -4.28 0.94 6.48
CA GLU A 96 -4.43 -0.40 5.91
C GLU A 96 -5.09 -1.35 6.92
N ALA A 97 -6.23 -1.91 6.52
CA ALA A 97 -7.02 -2.77 7.40
C ALA A 97 -6.29 -4.07 7.75
N ASN A 98 -5.54 -4.66 6.82
CA ASN A 98 -4.83 -5.91 7.08
C ASN A 98 -3.55 -5.66 7.89
N VAL A 99 -3.09 -6.70 8.59
CA VAL A 99 -1.75 -6.69 9.19
C VAL A 99 -0.68 -6.57 8.09
N SER A 100 -0.84 -7.32 7.00
CA SER A 100 0.08 -7.27 5.85
C SER A 100 -0.48 -6.35 4.77
N PRO A 101 0.23 -5.27 4.39
CA PRO A 101 -0.15 -4.44 3.25
C PRO A 101 0.06 -5.18 1.92
N GLY A 102 -0.32 -4.54 0.81
CA GLY A 102 -0.19 -5.06 -0.55
C GLY A 102 -1.50 -5.54 -1.18
N GLY A 103 -2.55 -5.73 -0.36
CA GLY A 103 -3.87 -6.18 -0.81
C GLY A 103 -3.79 -7.46 -1.64
N GLY A 104 -4.46 -7.47 -2.80
CA GLY A 104 -4.49 -8.62 -3.71
C GLY A 104 -3.23 -8.82 -4.56
N ALA A 105 -2.21 -7.95 -4.47
CA ALA A 105 -1.05 -7.96 -5.34
C ALA A 105 0.09 -8.91 -4.88
N TRP A 106 -0.22 -9.87 -4.01
CA TRP A 106 0.74 -10.91 -3.61
C TRP A 106 0.78 -12.09 -4.58
N LEU A 107 -0.27 -12.26 -5.39
CA LEU A 107 -0.45 -13.36 -6.33
C LEU A 107 -0.96 -12.83 -7.67
N GLY A 108 -0.84 -13.66 -8.71
CA GLY A 108 -1.56 -13.52 -9.96
C GLY A 108 -2.97 -14.16 -9.86
N GLY A 109 -3.47 -14.66 -10.99
CA GLY A 109 -4.76 -15.35 -11.02
C GLY A 109 -4.70 -16.74 -10.40
N GLN A 110 -5.78 -17.18 -9.74
CA GLN A 110 -5.95 -18.56 -9.27
C GLN A 110 -4.78 -19.09 -8.41
N LEU A 111 -4.21 -18.23 -7.56
CA LEU A 111 -3.05 -18.53 -6.71
C LEU A 111 -1.72 -18.76 -7.45
N PHE A 112 -1.65 -18.51 -8.76
CA PHE A 112 -0.39 -18.48 -9.49
C PHE A 112 0.42 -17.23 -9.15
N SER A 113 1.68 -17.18 -9.58
CA SER A 113 2.65 -16.17 -9.12
C SER A 113 2.83 -14.98 -10.05
N ALA A 114 2.85 -15.20 -11.37
CA ALA A 114 3.25 -14.20 -12.34
C ALA A 114 2.31 -12.98 -12.34
N MET A 115 2.89 -11.79 -12.44
CA MET A 115 2.14 -10.53 -12.53
C MET A 115 2.30 -9.93 -13.92
N ILE A 116 1.19 -9.90 -14.65
CA ILE A 116 1.11 -9.35 -16.00
C ILE A 116 0.80 -7.86 -15.91
N MET A 117 1.53 -7.05 -16.66
CA MET A 117 1.28 -5.62 -16.82
C MET A 117 1.35 -5.23 -18.30
N ARG A 118 0.24 -4.74 -18.86
CA ARG A 118 0.20 -4.21 -20.24
C ARG A 118 0.96 -2.91 -20.36
N LYS A 119 1.61 -2.68 -21.51
CA LYS A 119 2.29 -1.41 -21.79
C LYS A 119 1.26 -0.27 -21.90
N PRO A 120 1.57 0.95 -21.41
CA PRO A 120 2.90 1.42 -20.99
C PRO A 120 3.24 1.22 -19.50
N ALA A 121 2.55 0.37 -18.72
CA ALA A 121 2.82 0.22 -17.28
C ALA A 121 4.25 -0.26 -16.93
N HIS A 122 4.95 -0.91 -17.86
CA HIS A 122 6.37 -1.25 -17.73
C HIS A 122 7.29 -0.06 -17.36
N LEU A 123 6.97 1.16 -17.78
CA LEU A 123 7.76 2.35 -17.44
C LEU A 123 7.81 2.60 -15.92
N PHE A 124 6.74 2.24 -15.20
CA PHE A 124 6.74 2.31 -13.75
C PHE A 124 7.60 1.21 -13.12
N LEU A 125 7.67 0.03 -13.74
CA LEU A 125 8.59 -1.02 -13.30
C LEU A 125 10.05 -0.60 -13.47
N GLU A 126 10.37 0.06 -14.59
CA GLU A 126 11.70 0.65 -14.83
C GLU A 126 12.05 1.71 -13.78
N GLU A 127 11.12 2.61 -13.46
CA GLU A 127 11.29 3.61 -12.39
C GLU A 127 11.55 2.96 -11.02
N LEU A 128 10.88 1.85 -10.73
CA LEU A 128 11.11 1.06 -9.52
C LEU A 128 12.40 0.22 -9.59
N GLY A 129 13.03 0.08 -10.76
CA GLY A 129 14.17 -0.84 -10.95
C GLY A 129 13.78 -2.31 -10.80
N LEU A 130 12.56 -2.66 -11.18
CA LEU A 130 12.04 -4.02 -11.13
C LEU A 130 12.35 -4.77 -12.43
N PRO A 131 12.92 -5.99 -12.36
CA PRO A 131 13.09 -6.82 -13.54
C PRO A 131 11.74 -7.39 -14.02
N PHE A 132 11.59 -7.48 -15.33
CA PHE A 132 10.45 -8.09 -16.00
C PHE A 132 10.88 -8.74 -17.31
N GLU A 133 10.08 -9.68 -17.80
CA GLU A 133 10.19 -10.29 -19.12
C GLU A 133 9.28 -9.53 -20.09
N ASP A 134 9.81 -9.10 -21.23
CA ASP A 134 9.05 -8.36 -22.25
C ASP A 134 8.46 -9.33 -23.29
N GLU A 135 7.13 -9.30 -23.42
CA GLU A 135 6.34 -10.18 -24.28
C GLU A 135 5.63 -9.39 -25.41
N GLY A 136 6.14 -8.21 -25.77
CA GLY A 136 5.59 -7.35 -26.82
C GLY A 136 4.66 -6.28 -26.24
N ASP A 137 3.34 -6.51 -26.26
CA ASP A 137 2.34 -5.53 -25.80
C ASP A 137 2.16 -5.51 -24.27
N TYR A 138 2.79 -6.44 -23.57
CA TYR A 138 2.77 -6.57 -22.12
C TYR A 138 4.12 -7.08 -21.60
N VAL A 139 4.30 -6.97 -20.30
CA VAL A 139 5.46 -7.48 -19.58
C VAL A 139 5.02 -8.35 -18.41
N VAL A 140 5.91 -9.23 -17.96
CA VAL A 140 5.66 -10.18 -16.87
C VAL A 140 6.70 -10.00 -15.77
N VAL A 141 6.25 -9.62 -14.58
CA VAL A 141 7.06 -9.71 -13.37
C VAL A 141 6.97 -11.15 -12.87
N LYS A 142 8.12 -11.81 -12.68
CA LYS A 142 8.21 -13.23 -12.32
C LYS A 142 7.33 -13.65 -11.14
N HIS A 143 7.09 -12.73 -10.20
CA HIS A 143 6.20 -12.94 -9.08
C HIS A 143 5.56 -11.62 -8.65
N ALA A 144 4.24 -11.58 -8.46
CA ALA A 144 3.48 -10.44 -7.95
C ALA A 144 4.06 -9.87 -6.64
N ALA A 145 4.45 -10.74 -5.71
CA ALA A 145 5.17 -10.39 -4.49
C ALA A 145 6.44 -9.56 -4.72
N LEU A 146 7.17 -9.74 -5.83
CA LEU A 146 8.37 -8.95 -6.13
C LEU A 146 8.00 -7.48 -6.40
N PHE A 147 6.95 -7.24 -7.19
CA PHE A 147 6.43 -5.90 -7.41
C PHE A 147 5.99 -5.26 -6.08
N THR A 148 5.11 -5.97 -5.36
CA THR A 148 4.47 -5.45 -4.14
C THR A 148 5.48 -5.17 -3.03
N SER A 149 6.40 -6.08 -2.75
CA SER A 149 7.44 -5.86 -1.75
C SER A 149 8.42 -4.75 -2.13
N THR A 150 8.72 -4.58 -3.42
CA THR A 150 9.64 -3.52 -3.88
C THR A 150 9.01 -2.14 -3.78
N VAL A 151 7.77 -1.96 -4.25
CA VAL A 151 7.07 -0.67 -4.11
C VAL A 151 6.84 -0.34 -2.63
N LEU A 152 6.44 -1.32 -1.82
CA LEU A 152 6.27 -1.15 -0.38
C LEU A 152 7.57 -0.73 0.29
N SER A 153 8.69 -1.38 -0.03
CA SER A 153 10.00 -1.03 0.53
C SER A 153 10.41 0.40 0.20
N LYS A 154 10.23 0.83 -1.06
CA LYS A 154 10.56 2.21 -1.47
C LYS A 154 9.64 3.23 -0.81
N VAL A 155 8.35 2.94 -0.72
CA VAL A 155 7.38 3.84 -0.09
C VAL A 155 7.67 4.01 1.41
N LEU A 156 7.96 2.93 2.13
CA LEU A 156 8.30 2.96 3.55
C LEU A 156 9.62 3.66 3.87
N GLN A 157 10.48 3.89 2.86
CA GLN A 157 11.73 4.65 3.02
C GLN A 157 11.53 6.16 2.93
N PHE A 158 10.38 6.65 2.46
CA PHE A 158 10.11 8.09 2.43
C PHE A 158 9.89 8.63 3.85
N PRO A 159 10.55 9.72 4.25
CA PRO A 159 10.48 10.26 5.62
C PRO A 159 9.12 10.87 5.98
N ASN A 160 8.30 11.15 4.97
CA ASN A 160 6.99 11.78 5.09
C ASN A 160 5.82 10.81 4.91
N PHE A 161 6.09 9.51 4.74
CA PHE A 161 5.08 8.46 4.65
C PHE A 161 4.95 7.70 5.96
N LYS A 162 3.71 7.47 6.42
CA LYS A 162 3.41 6.58 7.54
C LYS A 162 2.38 5.54 7.13
N LEU A 163 2.68 4.28 7.43
CA LEU A 163 1.73 3.17 7.33
C LEU A 163 1.15 2.85 8.72
N PHE A 164 -0.16 2.95 8.85
CA PHE A 164 -0.95 2.39 9.95
C PHE A 164 -1.67 1.13 9.43
N ASN A 165 -0.96 0.01 9.46
CA ASN A 165 -1.52 -1.31 9.19
C ASN A 165 -2.25 -1.87 10.43
N ALA A 166 -3.13 -2.85 10.22
CA ALA A 166 -4.10 -3.34 11.21
C ALA A 166 -5.07 -2.25 11.73
N THR A 167 -5.30 -1.22 10.94
CA THR A 167 -6.19 -0.10 11.23
C THR A 167 -7.20 0.03 10.10
N ALA A 168 -8.48 -0.03 10.41
CA ALA A 168 -9.55 0.13 9.44
C ALA A 168 -10.08 1.57 9.47
N VAL A 169 -10.52 2.07 8.31
CA VAL A 169 -11.40 3.23 8.23
C VAL A 169 -12.83 2.71 8.29
N GLU A 170 -13.63 3.25 9.21
CA GLU A 170 -15.03 2.85 9.42
C GLU A 170 -16.04 3.98 9.18
N ASP A 171 -15.56 5.22 9.01
CA ASP A 171 -16.37 6.35 8.51
C ASP A 171 -15.48 7.47 7.93
N LEU A 172 -16.09 8.46 7.31
CA LEU A 172 -15.46 9.70 6.85
C LEU A 172 -15.84 10.85 7.80
N VAL A 173 -14.87 11.69 8.14
CA VAL A 173 -15.16 12.97 8.79
C VAL A 173 -15.62 13.93 7.70
N THR A 174 -16.76 14.60 7.92
CA THR A 174 -17.33 15.53 6.94
C THR A 174 -17.51 16.94 7.51
N ARG A 175 -17.58 17.91 6.61
CA ARG A 175 -17.95 19.31 6.91
C ARG A 175 -18.92 19.83 5.84
N PRO A 176 -19.84 20.73 6.20
CA PRO A 176 -20.59 21.50 5.21
C PRO A 176 -19.62 22.33 4.35
N ALA A 177 -19.72 22.20 3.03
CA ALA A 177 -18.81 22.84 2.07
C ALA A 177 -19.42 24.09 1.41
N GLY A 178 -20.73 24.30 1.51
CA GLY A 178 -21.39 25.44 0.88
C GLY A 178 -22.84 25.69 1.37
N PRO A 179 -23.45 26.81 0.97
CA PRO A 179 -24.81 27.19 1.37
C PRO A 179 -25.89 26.26 0.84
N ASN A 180 -25.55 25.43 -0.16
CA ASN A 180 -26.46 24.49 -0.83
C ASN A 180 -26.46 23.08 -0.21
N GLY A 181 -25.79 22.88 0.94
CA GLY A 181 -25.71 21.57 1.60
C GLY A 181 -24.67 20.61 1.00
N GLU A 182 -23.74 21.13 0.20
CA GLU A 182 -22.58 20.38 -0.29
C GLU A 182 -21.72 19.87 0.87
N VAL A 183 -21.09 18.71 0.68
CA VAL A 183 -20.26 18.06 1.70
C VAL A 183 -18.81 17.99 1.23
N SER A 184 -17.87 18.30 2.12
CA SER A 184 -16.45 18.03 1.91
C SER A 184 -15.99 17.02 2.95
N ALA A 185 -15.12 16.10 2.54
CA ALA A 185 -14.38 15.30 3.50
C ALA A 185 -13.41 16.22 4.28
N ALA A 186 -13.17 15.87 5.53
CA ALA A 186 -12.29 16.57 6.46
C ALA A 186 -11.38 15.61 7.26
N GLY A 187 -11.42 14.31 6.96
CA GLY A 187 -10.68 13.30 7.70
C GLY A 187 -11.28 11.90 7.57
N VAL A 188 -10.71 10.96 8.30
CA VAL A 188 -11.19 9.57 8.40
C VAL A 188 -11.41 9.18 9.85
N VAL A 189 -12.42 8.36 10.06
CA VAL A 189 -12.72 7.71 11.35
C VAL A 189 -12.08 6.33 11.33
N THR A 190 -11.24 6.06 12.32
CA THR A 190 -10.34 4.90 12.34
C THR A 190 -10.53 4.06 13.58
N ASN A 191 -10.32 2.76 13.45
CA ASN A 191 -10.21 1.88 14.61
C ASN A 191 -9.22 0.75 14.30
N TRP A 192 -8.86 -0.04 15.31
CA TRP A 192 -8.23 -1.32 15.04
C TRP A 192 -9.17 -2.20 14.23
N THR A 193 -8.66 -2.86 13.20
CA THR A 193 -9.51 -3.67 12.30
C THR A 193 -10.31 -4.72 13.06
N LEU A 194 -9.71 -5.33 14.08
CA LEU A 194 -10.39 -6.33 14.92
C LEU A 194 -11.53 -5.73 15.76
N VAL A 195 -11.42 -4.46 16.15
CA VAL A 195 -12.49 -3.74 16.84
C VAL A 195 -13.64 -3.47 15.87
N THR A 196 -13.34 -2.94 14.67
CA THR A 196 -14.35 -2.71 13.63
C THR A 196 -15.10 -3.98 13.24
N MET A 197 -14.42 -5.13 13.19
CA MET A 197 -15.05 -6.43 12.92
C MET A 197 -15.86 -7.01 14.09
N ALA A 198 -15.77 -6.40 15.28
CA ALA A 198 -16.34 -6.92 16.52
C ALA A 198 -17.33 -5.96 17.20
N HIS A 199 -17.87 -4.97 16.47
CA HIS A 199 -18.84 -4.00 17.00
C HIS A 199 -20.07 -4.64 17.64
N ASP A 200 -20.50 -5.82 17.17
CA ASP A 200 -21.64 -6.57 17.73
C ASP A 200 -21.26 -7.58 18.84
N LEU A 201 -19.98 -7.69 19.20
CA LEU A 201 -19.47 -8.74 20.10
C LEU A 201 -19.08 -8.23 21.49
N GLN A 202 -19.03 -6.92 21.70
CA GLN A 202 -18.60 -6.28 22.94
C GLN A 202 -19.47 -5.05 23.25
N SER A 203 -19.19 -4.38 24.37
CA SER A 203 -19.69 -3.01 24.56
C SER A 203 -19.12 -2.09 23.48
N CYS A 204 -19.77 -0.94 23.24
CA CYS A 204 -19.31 0.03 22.25
C CYS A 204 -17.84 0.40 22.47
N MET A 205 -17.04 0.35 21.40
CA MET A 205 -15.61 0.66 21.40
C MET A 205 -15.38 1.80 20.41
N ASP A 206 -15.47 3.03 20.91
CA ASP A 206 -15.43 4.22 20.07
C ASP A 206 -14.17 4.29 19.19
N PRO A 207 -14.29 4.85 17.97
CA PRO A 207 -13.15 5.05 17.09
C PRO A 207 -12.24 6.21 17.52
N ASN A 208 -11.10 6.30 16.83
CA ASN A 208 -10.23 7.46 16.80
C ASN A 208 -10.36 8.20 15.44
N VAL A 209 -9.71 9.35 15.29
CA VAL A 209 -9.85 10.22 14.10
C VAL A 209 -8.50 10.68 13.57
N ILE A 210 -8.39 10.79 12.24
CA ILE A 210 -7.33 11.50 11.55
C ILE A 210 -7.96 12.65 10.76
N GLU A 211 -7.58 13.88 11.06
CA GLU A 211 -8.06 15.09 10.39
C GLU A 211 -7.22 15.41 9.14
N LEU A 212 -7.86 15.98 8.12
CA LEU A 212 -7.16 16.56 6.97
C LEU A 212 -6.61 17.94 7.31
N ALA A 213 -5.48 18.31 6.73
CA ALA A 213 -4.95 19.66 6.85
C ALA A 213 -5.94 20.73 6.35
N GLY A 214 -5.76 21.96 6.82
CA GLY A 214 -6.55 23.11 6.38
C GLY A 214 -7.59 23.60 7.39
N TYR A 215 -7.56 23.12 8.63
CA TYR A 215 -8.40 23.64 9.70
C TYR A 215 -7.57 24.39 10.74
N LYS A 216 -8.22 25.30 11.47
CA LYS A 216 -7.69 25.92 12.68
C LYS A 216 -8.04 25.04 13.88
N GLU A 217 -7.42 25.32 15.02
CA GLU A 217 -7.70 24.65 16.31
C GLU A 217 -9.18 24.74 16.75
N ASP A 218 -9.91 25.75 16.28
CA ASP A 218 -11.36 25.90 16.55
C ASP A 218 -12.25 25.09 15.60
N GLY A 219 -11.66 24.31 14.69
CA GLY A 219 -12.36 23.47 13.70
C GLY A 219 -12.88 24.24 12.48
N THR A 220 -12.66 25.55 12.39
CA THR A 220 -13.03 26.35 11.20
C THR A 220 -11.96 26.23 10.10
N ARG A 221 -12.38 26.42 8.84
CA ARG A 221 -11.46 26.39 7.69
C ARG A 221 -10.42 27.51 7.81
N ASP A 222 -9.16 27.16 7.58
CA ASP A 222 -8.05 28.10 7.42
C ASP A 222 -7.78 28.39 5.92
N PRO A 223 -8.28 29.50 5.35
CA PRO A 223 -8.11 29.79 3.94
C PRO A 223 -6.64 30.03 3.52
N SER A 224 -5.72 30.20 4.48
CA SER A 224 -4.28 30.33 4.19
C SER A 224 -3.59 29.00 3.94
N LYS A 225 -4.21 27.89 4.33
CA LYS A 225 -3.69 26.53 4.14
C LYS A 225 -4.48 25.81 3.05
N LYS A 226 -3.79 25.03 2.23
CA LYS A 226 -4.46 24.07 1.33
C LYS A 226 -5.21 23.03 2.15
N HIS A 227 -6.37 22.64 1.64
CA HIS A 227 -7.16 21.60 2.29
C HIS A 227 -6.52 20.24 1.98
N GLY A 228 -6.40 19.36 2.97
CA GLY A 228 -5.91 18.00 2.77
C GLY A 228 -6.85 17.18 1.89
N VAL A 229 -6.44 16.00 1.45
CA VAL A 229 -7.26 15.14 0.58
C VAL A 229 -7.24 13.69 1.03
N ILE A 230 -8.33 12.97 0.72
CA ILE A 230 -8.42 11.52 0.87
C ILE A 230 -8.26 10.88 -0.50
N LEU A 231 -7.41 9.87 -0.61
CA LEU A 231 -7.36 8.94 -1.73
C LEU A 231 -7.85 7.56 -1.26
N SER A 232 -9.00 7.12 -1.74
CA SER A 232 -9.50 5.78 -1.44
C SER A 232 -9.11 4.77 -2.52
N THR A 233 -8.49 3.68 -2.08
CA THR A 233 -7.97 2.59 -2.90
C THR A 233 -8.26 1.23 -2.27
N THR A 234 -9.46 1.06 -1.69
CA THR A 234 -9.85 -0.12 -0.92
C THR A 234 -10.22 -1.34 -1.77
N GLY A 235 -10.07 -1.23 -3.09
CA GLY A 235 -10.41 -2.30 -4.03
C GLY A 235 -11.91 -2.53 -4.12
N HIS A 236 -12.31 -3.77 -4.45
CA HIS A 236 -13.71 -4.12 -4.70
C HIS A 236 -14.19 -5.36 -3.92
N ASP A 237 -13.31 -6.01 -3.18
CA ASP A 237 -13.55 -7.32 -2.55
C ASP A 237 -13.11 -7.31 -1.08
N GLY A 238 -13.45 -8.36 -0.35
CA GLY A 238 -13.13 -8.53 1.06
C GLY A 238 -14.05 -7.73 1.99
N PRO A 239 -13.83 -7.83 3.31
CA PRO A 239 -14.71 -7.25 4.32
C PRO A 239 -14.84 -5.73 4.25
N PHE A 240 -13.84 -5.05 3.68
CA PHE A 240 -13.77 -3.59 3.56
C PHE A 240 -13.69 -3.11 2.09
N GLY A 241 -13.97 -3.99 1.13
CA GLY A 241 -13.89 -3.64 -0.29
C GLY A 241 -14.86 -2.54 -0.68
N ALA A 242 -14.36 -1.55 -1.44
CA ALA A 242 -15.10 -0.37 -1.88
C ALA A 242 -15.77 0.41 -0.73
N PHE A 243 -15.14 0.44 0.44
CA PHE A 243 -15.70 1.05 1.64
C PHE A 243 -16.08 2.51 1.39
N SER A 244 -15.14 3.33 0.93
CA SER A 244 -15.37 4.76 0.78
C SER A 244 -16.36 5.04 -0.34
N ALA A 245 -16.34 4.25 -1.42
CA ALA A 245 -17.33 4.36 -2.48
C ALA A 245 -18.76 4.03 -1.99
N LYS A 246 -18.92 3.01 -1.14
CA LYS A 246 -20.22 2.70 -0.50
C LYS A 246 -20.64 3.85 0.43
N ARG A 247 -19.73 4.31 1.29
CA ARG A 247 -20.02 5.34 2.27
C ARG A 247 -20.32 6.69 1.63
N ILE A 248 -19.62 7.06 0.56
CA ILE A 248 -19.77 8.36 -0.08
C ILE A 248 -21.11 8.49 -0.80
N VAL A 249 -21.66 7.41 -1.37
CA VAL A 249 -22.99 7.46 -2.01
C VAL A 249 -24.13 7.46 -0.98
N ASP A 250 -23.88 7.05 0.26
CA ASP A 250 -24.83 7.26 1.37
C ASP A 250 -24.82 8.71 1.87
N ILE A 251 -23.72 9.44 1.66
CA ILE A 251 -23.57 10.87 1.98
C ILE A 251 -24.10 11.73 0.81
N ASP A 252 -23.71 11.40 -0.41
CA ASP A 252 -24.17 12.04 -1.65
C ASP A 252 -25.47 11.40 -2.16
N ASN A 253 -26.60 11.99 -1.76
CA ASN A 253 -27.94 11.55 -2.18
C ASN A 253 -28.21 11.71 -3.69
N THR A 254 -27.30 12.29 -4.48
CA THR A 254 -27.46 12.48 -5.93
C THR A 254 -26.88 11.33 -6.75
N ASN A 255 -26.02 10.49 -6.16
CA ASN A 255 -25.37 9.37 -6.82
C ASN A 255 -25.71 8.03 -6.17
N LYS A 256 -25.41 6.95 -6.90
CA LYS A 256 -25.48 5.58 -6.43
C LYS A 256 -24.28 4.82 -6.96
N LEU A 257 -23.89 3.74 -6.27
CA LEU A 257 -22.94 2.79 -6.82
C LEU A 257 -23.47 2.23 -8.13
N LYS A 258 -22.72 2.43 -9.22
CA LYS A 258 -23.05 1.86 -10.53
C LYS A 258 -22.77 0.35 -10.57
N GLY A 259 -21.85 -0.13 -9.73
CA GLY A 259 -21.51 -1.53 -9.50
C GLY A 259 -20.62 -2.11 -10.59
N MET A 260 -19.55 -2.80 -10.18
CA MET A 260 -18.57 -3.43 -11.07
C MET A 260 -19.25 -4.41 -12.06
N LYS A 261 -18.83 -4.38 -13.33
CA LYS A 261 -19.39 -5.22 -14.41
C LYS A 261 -18.57 -6.49 -14.64
N GLY A 262 -18.96 -7.25 -15.67
CA GLY A 262 -18.25 -8.45 -16.11
C GLY A 262 -16.80 -8.18 -16.52
N LEU A 263 -16.03 -9.26 -16.70
CA LEU A 263 -14.61 -9.16 -17.05
C LEU A 263 -14.41 -8.80 -18.52
N ASP A 264 -13.72 -7.69 -18.78
CA ASP A 264 -13.27 -7.24 -20.10
C ASP A 264 -12.00 -6.40 -19.92
N MET A 265 -10.83 -7.00 -20.15
CA MET A 265 -9.53 -6.34 -19.89
C MET A 265 -9.30 -5.09 -20.73
N ASN A 266 -9.80 -5.04 -21.97
CA ASN A 266 -9.53 -3.94 -22.88
C ASN A 266 -10.24 -2.66 -22.41
N ASN A 267 -11.52 -2.79 -22.07
CA ASN A 267 -12.31 -1.67 -21.57
C ASN A 267 -12.00 -1.37 -20.09
N ALA A 268 -11.92 -2.41 -19.25
CA ALA A 268 -11.70 -2.26 -17.80
C ALA A 268 -10.44 -1.46 -17.46
N GLU A 269 -9.29 -1.82 -18.05
CA GLU A 269 -8.04 -1.15 -17.69
C GLU A 269 -8.03 0.32 -18.12
N ALA A 270 -8.56 0.61 -19.32
CA ALA A 270 -8.66 1.98 -19.81
C ALA A 270 -9.64 2.81 -18.99
N ASP A 271 -10.81 2.27 -18.67
CA ASP A 271 -11.86 2.99 -17.97
C ASP A 271 -11.52 3.20 -16.50
N VAL A 272 -10.91 2.23 -15.82
CA VAL A 272 -10.43 2.42 -14.44
C VAL A 272 -9.40 3.54 -14.39
N VAL A 273 -8.43 3.58 -15.31
CA VAL A 273 -7.43 4.65 -15.35
C VAL A 273 -8.08 6.01 -15.61
N LYS A 274 -8.97 6.12 -16.62
CA LYS A 274 -9.61 7.39 -16.97
C LYS A 274 -10.48 7.95 -15.85
N ASN A 275 -11.23 7.08 -15.17
CA ASN A 275 -12.18 7.46 -14.11
C ASN A 275 -11.55 7.51 -12.70
N SER A 276 -10.26 7.20 -12.54
CA SER A 276 -9.55 7.45 -11.28
C SER A 276 -9.30 8.94 -11.09
N GLY A 277 -9.10 9.46 -9.89
CA GLY A 277 -8.93 10.90 -9.65
C GLY A 277 -10.01 11.49 -8.75
N ALA A 278 -10.24 12.79 -8.88
CA ALA A 278 -11.19 13.54 -8.05
C ALA A 278 -12.63 13.01 -8.22
N TYR A 279 -13.38 13.00 -7.12
CA TYR A 279 -14.81 12.76 -7.13
C TYR A 279 -15.58 14.09 -7.11
N ASP A 280 -16.45 14.30 -8.08
CA ASP A 280 -17.02 15.64 -8.36
C ASP A 280 -17.96 16.17 -7.27
N ASN A 281 -18.68 15.30 -6.56
CA ASN A 281 -19.80 15.72 -5.71
C ASN A 281 -19.45 15.86 -4.22
N VAL A 282 -18.31 15.33 -3.79
CA VAL A 282 -17.83 15.47 -2.42
C VAL A 282 -16.39 15.96 -2.47
N GLY A 283 -16.19 17.18 -1.95
CA GLY A 283 -14.90 17.85 -2.00
C GLY A 283 -13.79 17.05 -1.31
N SER A 284 -12.58 17.13 -1.87
CA SER A 284 -11.35 16.58 -1.32
C SER A 284 -11.30 15.04 -1.21
N VAL A 285 -12.07 14.32 -2.03
CA VAL A 285 -12.02 12.86 -2.13
C VAL A 285 -11.60 12.44 -3.54
N TYR A 286 -10.66 11.51 -3.60
CA TYR A 286 -10.10 10.92 -4.81
C TYR A 286 -10.23 9.41 -4.74
N PHE A 287 -10.31 8.75 -5.89
CA PHE A 287 -10.37 7.30 -6.00
C PHE A 287 -9.36 6.76 -7.02
N ALA A 288 -8.82 5.57 -6.76
CA ALA A 288 -8.04 4.84 -7.75
C ALA A 288 -8.20 3.31 -7.61
N GLY A 289 -7.70 2.58 -8.60
CA GLY A 289 -7.79 1.13 -8.63
C GLY A 289 -9.23 0.62 -8.73
N MET A 290 -9.47 -0.61 -8.28
CA MET A 290 -10.75 -1.29 -8.50
C MET A 290 -11.94 -0.71 -7.74
N GLU A 291 -11.72 0.14 -6.73
CA GLU A 291 -12.83 0.86 -6.08
C GLU A 291 -13.55 1.79 -7.07
N VAL A 292 -12.82 2.34 -8.05
CA VAL A 292 -13.37 3.12 -9.17
C VAL A 292 -14.34 2.29 -10.00
N ALA A 293 -14.08 0.98 -10.17
CA ALA A 293 -14.96 0.13 -10.95
C ALA A 293 -16.34 -0.06 -10.30
N GLU A 294 -16.40 -0.12 -8.95
CA GLU A 294 -17.66 -0.17 -8.21
C GLU A 294 -18.41 1.17 -8.29
N LEU A 295 -17.68 2.27 -8.14
CA LEU A 295 -18.27 3.61 -8.16
C LEU A 295 -18.79 3.98 -9.57
N SER A 296 -17.95 3.79 -10.60
CA SER A 296 -18.19 4.22 -11.98
C SER A 296 -18.86 3.15 -12.85
N GLY A 297 -18.97 1.92 -12.37
CA GLY A 297 -19.61 0.82 -13.11
C GLY A 297 -18.76 0.31 -14.26
N CYS A 298 -17.43 0.30 -14.09
CA CYS A 298 -16.51 -0.22 -15.08
C CYS A 298 -16.50 -1.76 -15.10
N ASN A 299 -16.03 -2.34 -16.21
CA ASN A 299 -15.64 -3.74 -16.25
C ASN A 299 -14.48 -4.04 -15.28
N ARG A 300 -14.31 -5.32 -14.93
CA ARG A 300 -13.12 -5.80 -14.20
C ARG A 300 -12.08 -6.36 -15.16
N MET A 301 -10.79 -6.30 -14.80
CA MET A 301 -9.71 -6.85 -15.64
C MET A 301 -9.22 -8.24 -15.21
N GLY A 302 -9.49 -8.68 -13.97
CA GLY A 302 -8.97 -9.97 -13.50
C GLY A 302 -7.45 -9.94 -13.28
N PRO A 303 -6.67 -10.95 -13.71
CA PRO A 303 -5.27 -11.13 -13.31
C PRO A 303 -4.26 -10.32 -14.15
N THR A 304 -4.54 -9.03 -14.39
CA THR A 304 -3.61 -8.05 -14.99
C THR A 304 -3.59 -6.78 -14.16
N PHE A 305 -2.41 -6.18 -13.97
CA PHE A 305 -2.17 -5.19 -12.91
C PHE A 305 -1.77 -3.80 -13.43
N GLY A 306 -1.65 -3.63 -14.75
CA GLY A 306 -1.20 -2.38 -15.36
C GLY A 306 -2.08 -1.20 -14.94
N ALA A 307 -3.40 -1.34 -15.04
CA ALA A 307 -4.34 -0.31 -14.60
C ALA A 307 -4.25 0.05 -13.11
N MET A 308 -3.87 -0.87 -12.23
CA MET A 308 -3.75 -0.55 -10.80
C MET A 308 -2.60 0.41 -10.54
N ALA A 309 -1.43 0.16 -11.15
CA ALA A 309 -0.30 1.07 -11.05
C ALA A 309 -0.63 2.43 -11.69
N VAL A 310 -1.13 2.42 -12.93
CA VAL A 310 -1.37 3.64 -13.70
C VAL A 310 -2.52 4.48 -13.11
N SER A 311 -3.58 3.87 -12.57
CA SER A 311 -4.63 4.61 -11.87
C SER A 311 -4.11 5.31 -10.62
N GLY A 312 -3.23 4.66 -9.85
CA GLY A 312 -2.57 5.27 -8.70
C GLY A 312 -1.71 6.46 -9.11
N ILE A 313 -0.94 6.33 -10.20
CA ILE A 313 -0.14 7.43 -10.77
C ILE A 313 -1.03 8.59 -11.21
N LYS A 314 -2.15 8.30 -11.89
CA LYS A 314 -3.10 9.31 -12.36
C LYS A 314 -3.74 10.09 -11.20
N ALA A 315 -4.19 9.39 -10.16
CA ALA A 315 -4.73 10.03 -8.96
C ALA A 315 -3.66 10.85 -8.23
N ALA A 316 -2.43 10.34 -8.13
CA ALA A 316 -1.31 11.09 -7.56
C ALA A 316 -1.02 12.38 -8.35
N GLU A 317 -1.07 12.36 -9.68
CA GLU A 317 -0.89 13.56 -10.51
C GLU A 317 -1.94 14.64 -10.19
N GLU A 318 -3.22 14.26 -10.09
CA GLU A 318 -4.29 15.21 -9.75
C GLU A 318 -4.15 15.77 -8.32
N ILE A 319 -3.78 14.91 -7.36
CA ILE A 319 -3.50 15.35 -5.98
C ILE A 319 -2.32 16.32 -5.94
N LEU A 320 -1.25 16.04 -6.69
CA LEU A 320 -0.09 16.92 -6.77
C LEU A 320 -0.44 18.28 -7.39
N LYS A 321 -1.33 18.32 -8.41
CA LYS A 321 -1.83 19.57 -8.98
C LYS A 321 -2.61 20.39 -7.95
N HIS A 322 -3.49 19.76 -7.17
CA HIS A 322 -4.24 20.41 -6.08
C HIS A 322 -3.32 21.11 -5.06
N PHE A 323 -2.18 20.50 -4.72
CA PHE A 323 -1.19 21.08 -3.80
C PHE A 323 -0.17 22.02 -4.47
N ALA A 324 -0.17 22.16 -5.80
CA ALA A 324 0.73 23.05 -6.53
C ALA A 324 0.08 24.39 -6.87
N GLU A 325 -1.23 24.38 -7.14
CA GLU A 325 -2.10 25.57 -7.14
C GLU A 325 -2.24 26.15 -5.74
#